data_AF-A0A533W9K9-F1
#
_entry.id   AF-A0A533W9K9-F1
#
_cell.length_a   1.000
_cell.length_b   1.000
_cell.length_c   1.000
_cell.angle_alpha   90.00
_cell.angle_beta   90.00
_cell.angle_gamma   90.00
#
_symmetry.space_group_name_H-M   'P 1'
#
loop_
_entity.id
_entity.type
_entity.pdbx_description
1 polymer ?
#
loop_
_entity_poly.entity_id
_entity_poly.type
_entity_poly.pdbx_seq_one_letter_code
_entity_poly.pdbx_strand_id
1 'polypeptide(L)'
;MVHNNATVTDTLAIILASATGKGVSDKEIMSRTHLSYNYLLRYLTVLFQNVLIEYDESTNLLTTSEKGKRLLVTCKEIRKFIH
;
A
#
# COMPACT_ATOMS: atom_id res chain seq x y z
N MET A 1 -18.31 -16.56 4.05
CA MET A 1 -17.03 -15.83 3.99
C MET A 1 -17.35 -14.35 3.89
N VAL A 2 -17.31 -13.62 5.01
CA VAL A 2 -17.47 -12.16 5.02
C VAL A 2 -16.15 -11.60 4.51
N HIS A 3 -16.14 -11.06 3.29
CA HIS A 3 -15.00 -10.30 2.80
C HIS A 3 -14.87 -9.04 3.66
N ASN A 4 -13.91 -9.11 4.57
CA ASN A 4 -13.66 -8.19 5.65
C ASN A 4 -13.22 -6.84 5.07
N ASN A 5 -13.94 -5.74 5.33
CA ASN A 5 -13.44 -4.40 4.98
C ASN A 5 -12.12 -4.09 5.70
N ALA A 6 -11.84 -4.77 6.83
CA ALA A 6 -10.55 -4.71 7.50
C ALA A 6 -9.38 -5.19 6.62
N THR A 7 -9.51 -6.30 5.88
CA THR A 7 -8.35 -6.90 5.17
C THR A 7 -7.92 -6.11 3.94
N VAL A 8 -8.84 -5.48 3.20
CA VAL A 8 -8.49 -4.66 2.02
C VAL A 8 -7.81 -3.37 2.46
N THR A 9 -8.38 -2.66 3.44
CA THR A 9 -7.80 -1.44 3.99
C THR A 9 -6.46 -1.73 4.68
N ASP A 10 -6.33 -2.85 5.40
CA ASP A 10 -5.06 -3.27 6.00
C ASP A 10 -4.00 -3.60 4.96
N THR A 11 -4.36 -4.31 3.88
CA THR A 11 -3.41 -4.64 2.80
C THR A 11 -2.90 -3.37 2.11
N LEU A 12 -3.79 -2.44 1.77
CA LEU A 12 -3.41 -1.14 1.18
C LEU A 12 -2.51 -0.35 2.12
N ALA A 13 -2.83 -0.31 3.41
CA ALA A 13 -2.01 0.36 4.42
C ALA A 13 -0.62 -0.27 4.56
N ILE A 14 -0.50 -1.60 4.51
CA ILE A 14 0.80 -2.30 4.56
C ILE A 14 1.65 -1.98 3.33
N ILE A 15 1.05 -1.95 2.13
CA ILE A 15 1.75 -1.61 0.89
C ILE A 15 2.27 -0.17 0.96
N LEU A 16 1.40 0.78 1.29
CA LEU A 16 1.78 2.20 1.43
C LEU A 16 2.82 2.40 2.54
N ALA A 17 2.66 1.77 3.71
CA ALA A 17 3.65 1.88 4.78
C ALA A 17 5.00 1.30 4.36
N SER A 18 5.01 0.18 3.62
CA SER A 18 6.24 -0.46 3.14
C SER A 18 6.98 0.37 2.09
N ALA A 19 6.25 1.07 1.23
CA ALA A 19 6.81 1.96 0.21
C ALA A 19 7.16 3.36 0.75
N THR A 20 6.86 3.66 2.01
CA THR A 20 7.23 4.94 2.64
C THR A 20 8.69 4.88 3.11
N GLY A 21 9.53 5.80 2.63
CA GLY A 21 10.95 5.89 3.01
C GLY A 21 11.87 5.70 1.80
N LYS A 22 12.70 4.65 1.80
CA LYS A 22 13.68 4.36 0.74
C LYS A 22 13.08 3.70 -0.51
N GLY A 23 11.76 3.54 -0.56
CA GLY A 23 11.07 2.74 -1.56
C GLY A 23 11.15 1.24 -1.30
N VAL A 24 10.41 0.45 -2.07
CA VAL A 24 10.29 -1.00 -1.92
C VAL A 24 10.12 -1.69 -3.28
N SER A 25 10.61 -2.92 -3.39
CA SER A 25 10.40 -3.75 -4.60
C SER A 25 9.11 -4.55 -4.51
N ASP A 26 8.56 -4.96 -5.66
CA ASP A 26 7.38 -5.84 -5.73
C ASP A 26 7.56 -7.13 -4.93
N LYS A 27 8.74 -7.75 -5.04
CA LYS A 27 9.08 -8.99 -4.32
C LYS A 27 9.01 -8.80 -2.81
N GLU A 28 9.48 -7.66 -2.32
CA GLU A 28 9.46 -7.35 -0.89
C GLU A 28 8.04 -7.04 -0.40
N ILE A 29 7.22 -6.35 -1.20
CA ILE A 29 5.79 -6.18 -0.89
C ILE A 29 5.10 -7.54 -0.80
N MET A 30 5.26 -8.41 -1.80
CA MET A 30 4.67 -9.76 -1.81
C MET A 30 5.03 -10.55 -0.57
N SER A 31 6.31 -10.50 -0.17
CA SER A 31 6.79 -11.19 1.03
C SER A 31 6.13 -10.67 2.31
N ARG A 32 5.89 -9.36 2.42
CA ARG A 32 5.30 -8.71 3.61
C ARG A 32 3.79 -8.84 3.68
N THR A 33 3.11 -8.94 2.55
CA THR A 33 1.64 -9.03 2.47
C THR A 33 1.14 -10.45 2.23
N HIS A 34 2.04 -11.41 1.99
CA HIS A 34 1.73 -12.79 1.57
C HIS A 34 0.83 -12.84 0.31
N LEU A 35 0.95 -11.84 -0.58
CA LEU A 35 0.18 -11.79 -1.82
C LEU A 35 0.90 -12.56 -2.93
N SER A 36 0.12 -13.22 -3.79
CA SER A 36 0.65 -13.63 -5.10
C SER A 36 0.80 -12.41 -6.00
N TYR A 37 1.65 -12.53 -7.03
CA TYR A 37 1.93 -11.45 -7.98
C TYR A 37 0.65 -10.88 -8.62
N ASN A 38 -0.28 -11.76 -9.01
CA ASN A 38 -1.56 -11.35 -9.61
C ASN A 38 -2.42 -10.51 -8.66
N TYR A 39 -2.43 -10.83 -7.36
CA TYR A 39 -3.14 -10.01 -6.38
C TYR A 39 -2.42 -8.69 -6.13
N LEU A 40 -1.08 -8.70 -6.01
CA LEU A 40 -0.30 -7.47 -5.87
C LEU A 40 -0.58 -6.50 -7.02
N LEU A 41 -0.57 -6.97 -8.27
CA LEU A 41 -0.87 -6.13 -9.44
C LEU A 41 -2.22 -5.43 -9.34
N ARG A 42 -3.26 -6.11 -8.82
CA ARG A 42 -4.58 -5.49 -8.62
C ARG A 42 -4.52 -4.35 -7.61
N TYR A 43 -3.79 -4.51 -6.52
CA TYR A 43 -3.60 -3.45 -5.53
C TYR A 43 -2.75 -2.31 -6.09
N LEU A 44 -1.62 -2.60 -6.73
CA LEU A 44 -0.75 -1.59 -7.33
C LEU A 44 -1.49 -0.77 -8.40
N THR A 45 -2.30 -1.42 -9.24
CA THR A 45 -3.11 -0.74 -10.25
C THR A 45 -4.00 0.33 -9.63
N VAL A 46 -4.74 -0.02 -8.57
CA VAL A 46 -5.61 0.93 -7.87
C VAL A 46 -4.81 2.05 -7.20
N LEU A 47 -3.67 1.72 -6.58
CA LEU A 47 -2.81 2.70 -5.92
C LEU A 47 -2.21 3.70 -6.93
N PHE A 48 -1.75 3.23 -8.10
CA PHE A 48 -1.24 4.07 -9.18
C PHE A 48 -2.33 4.95 -9.78
N GLN A 49 -3.49 4.37 -10.10
CA GLN A 49 -4.63 5.12 -10.64
C GLN A 49 -5.07 6.26 -9.72
N ASN A 50 -4.90 6.09 -8.40
CA ASN A 50 -5.25 7.09 -7.41
C ASN A 50 -4.08 7.98 -6.98
N VAL A 51 -2.90 7.82 -7.60
CA VAL A 51 -1.68 8.59 -7.30
C VAL A 51 -1.29 8.45 -5.82
N LEU A 52 -1.38 7.24 -5.28
CA LEU A 52 -1.02 6.92 -3.88
C LEU A 52 0.40 6.34 -3.79
N ILE A 53 0.91 5.80 -4.89
CA ILE A 53 2.28 5.34 -5.05
C ILE A 53 2.86 5.88 -6.35
N GLU A 54 4.19 5.93 -6.41
CA GLU A 54 4.99 6.37 -7.54
C GLU A 54 6.11 5.36 -7.78
N TYR A 55 6.60 5.27 -9.00
CA TYR A 55 7.76 4.46 -9.33
C TYR A 55 8.96 5.39 -9.52
N ASP A 56 10.02 5.14 -8.77
CA ASP A 56 11.29 5.85 -8.93
C ASP A 56 12.15 5.09 -9.95
N GLU A 57 12.24 5.64 -11.16
CA GLU A 57 13.02 5.05 -12.26
C GLU A 57 14.52 4.97 -11.94
N SER A 58 15.05 5.85 -11.08
CA SER A 58 16.47 5.85 -10.74
C SER A 58 16.86 4.70 -9.83
N THR A 59 15.95 4.25 -8.96
CA THR A 59 16.17 3.17 -8.00
C THR A 59 15.45 1.87 -8.37
N ASN A 60 14.53 1.92 -9.33
CA ASN A 60 13.60 0.84 -9.67
C ASN A 60 12.75 0.38 -8.47
N LEU A 61 12.34 1.33 -7.62
CA LEU A 61 11.57 1.06 -6.42
C LEU A 61 10.25 1.83 -6.42
N LEU A 62 9.23 1.23 -5.81
CA LEU A 62 7.96 1.87 -5.52
C LEU A 62 8.10 2.74 -4.27
N THR A 63 7.63 3.98 -4.37
CA THR A 63 7.58 4.91 -3.24
C THR A 63 6.16 5.38 -2.99
N THR A 64 5.84 5.74 -1.76
CA THR A 64 4.53 6.31 -1.43
C THR A 64 4.51 7.80 -1.74
N SER A 65 3.51 8.24 -2.51
CA SER A 65 3.31 9.65 -2.84
C SER A 65 2.91 10.47 -1.61
N GLU A 66 2.94 11.79 -1.71
CA GLU A 66 2.42 12.67 -0.65
C GLU A 66 0.92 12.42 -0.37
N LYS A 67 0.13 12.11 -1.41
CA LYS A 67 -1.29 11.77 -1.24
C LYS A 67 -1.45 10.44 -0.50
N GLY A 68 -0.61 9.45 -0.82
CA GLY A 68 -0.56 8.16 -0.11
C GLY A 68 -0.20 8.31 1.36
N LYS A 69 0.78 9.16 1.69
CA LYS A 69 1.16 9.46 3.08
C LYS A 69 0.01 10.11 3.87
N ARG A 70 -0.71 11.05 3.27
CA ARG A 70 -1.89 11.66 3.92
C ARG A 70 -2.98 10.62 4.18
N LEU A 71 -3.25 9.74 3.22
CA LEU A 71 -4.22 8.65 3.41
C LEU A 71 -3.82 7.74 4.57
N LEU A 72 -2.54 7.34 4.65
CA LEU A 72 -2.01 6.53 5.77
C LEU A 72 -2.26 7.20 7.13
N VAL A 73 -1.98 8.49 7.25
CA VAL A 73 -2.22 9.25 8.48
C VAL A 73 -3.71 9.23 8.81
N THR A 74 -4.59 9.52 7.85
CA THR A 74 -6.05 9.48 8.05
C THR A 74 -6.53 8.10 8.48
N CYS A 75 -6.06 7.02 7.84
CA CYS A 75 -6.40 5.65 8.23
C CYS A 75 -5.93 5.33 9.65
N LYS A 76 -4.74 5.78 10.06
CA LYS A 76 -4.22 5.61 11.42
C LYS A 76 -5.08 6.33 12.45
N GLU A 77 -5.51 7.56 12.16
CA GLU A 77 -6.38 8.32 13.06
C GLU A 77 -7.77 7.69 13.16
N ILE A 78 -8.39 7.31 12.03
CA ILE A 78 -9.68 6.61 12.02
C ILE A 78 -9.63 5.34 12.85
N ARG A 79 -8.55 4.54 12.75
CA ARG A 79 -8.40 3.29 13.51
C ARG A 79 -8.49 3.49 15.02
N LYS A 80 -8.11 4.66 15.55
CA LYS A 80 -8.22 4.99 16.99
C LYS A 80 -9.65 5.09 17.49
N PHE A 81 -10.63 5.23 16.59
CA PHE A 81 -12.05 5.35 16.94
C PHE A 81 -12.84 4.05 16.72
N ILE A 82 -12.24 3.03 16.10
CA ILE A 82 -12.90 1.76 15.72
C ILE A 82 -12.34 0.59 16.57
N HIS A 83 -11.48 0.88 17.55
CA HIS A 83 -11.02 -0.03 18.61
C HIS A 83 -11.24 0.66 19.96
#